data_AF-A0A4Q6BE21-F1
#
_entry.id   AF-A0A4Q6BE21-F1
#
_cell.length_a   1.000
_cell.length_b   1.000
_cell.length_c   1.000
_cell.angle_alpha   90.00
_cell.angle_beta   90.00
_cell.angle_gamma   90.00
#
_symmetry.space_group_name_H-M   'P 1'
#
loop_
_entity.id
_entity.type
_entity.pdbx_description
1 polymer ?
#
loop_
_entity_poly.entity_id
_entity_poly.type
_entity_poly.pdbx_seq_one_letter_code
_entity_poly.pdbx_strand_id
1 'polypeptide(L)'
;VGAGLSSSAAIECAVCFALDQLFELHLTKFDIAKICQIAEHTYAGVKVGIMDMFASVFGKKDHALKLDCRSLNFEEVPLVLEGYKILLLNTNVKHSLASTAYNKRREECAAGVAMIKAHHEEVSSLRDVTIDMLDKYVTDALIYKRCRFVIEENNRVHQAVEYMKKGDIKGLGEQMFRSHDGLSKEYEVSCRELDFLVDAVAFLTAALSFLA
;
A
#
# COMPACT_ATOMS: atom_id res chain seq x y z
N VAL A 1 11.49 11.65 -11.12
CA VAL A 1 11.83 11.44 -9.70
C VAL A 1 10.65 11.93 -8.87
N GLY A 2 10.13 11.11 -7.95
CA GLY A 2 8.99 11.47 -7.09
C GLY A 2 7.62 11.46 -7.78
N ALA A 3 7.36 10.50 -8.67
CA ALA A 3 6.09 10.36 -9.39
C ALA A 3 5.23 9.21 -8.82
N GLY A 4 5.26 9.00 -7.50
CA GLY A 4 4.51 7.91 -6.84
C GLY A 4 5.00 6.48 -7.11
N LEU A 5 6.02 6.27 -7.94
CA LEU A 5 6.60 4.96 -8.27
C LEU A 5 7.87 4.63 -7.46
N SER A 6 7.87 4.98 -6.17
CA SER A 6 8.89 4.54 -5.21
C SER A 6 10.35 4.81 -5.60
N SER A 7 10.63 5.95 -6.24
CA SER A 7 11.99 6.27 -6.69
C SER A 7 12.99 6.44 -5.55
N SER A 8 12.53 6.81 -4.34
CA SER A 8 13.42 6.86 -3.15
C SER A 8 13.84 5.46 -2.73
N ALA A 9 12.87 4.57 -2.49
CA ALA A 9 13.12 3.17 -2.13
C ALA A 9 14.04 2.46 -3.15
N ALA A 10 13.84 2.69 -4.46
CA ALA A 10 14.70 2.12 -5.49
C ALA A 10 16.18 2.56 -5.34
N ILE A 11 16.42 3.85 -5.07
CA ILE A 11 17.76 4.40 -4.87
C ILE A 11 18.34 3.90 -3.54
N GLU A 12 17.57 3.96 -2.46
CA GLU A 12 18.00 3.51 -1.14
C GLU A 12 18.40 2.03 -1.16
N CYS A 13 17.57 1.17 -1.74
CA CYS A 13 17.86 -0.26 -1.86
C CYS A 13 19.07 -0.53 -2.76
N ALA A 14 19.20 0.20 -3.88
CA ALA A 14 20.37 0.05 -4.76
C ALA A 14 21.68 0.48 -4.07
N VAL A 15 21.67 1.58 -3.34
CA VAL A 15 22.83 2.06 -2.58
C VAL A 15 23.17 1.10 -1.44
N CYS A 16 22.18 0.65 -0.67
CA CYS A 16 22.40 -0.30 0.42
C CYS A 16 22.96 -1.63 -0.11
N PHE A 17 22.44 -2.13 -1.23
CA PHE A 17 22.99 -3.31 -1.91
C PHE A 17 24.44 -3.07 -2.39
N ALA A 18 24.75 -1.92 -2.97
CA ALA A 18 26.11 -1.62 -3.41
C ALA A 18 27.10 -1.56 -2.23
N LEU A 19 26.68 -1.00 -1.09
CA LEU A 19 27.48 -0.95 0.14
C LEU A 19 27.68 -2.35 0.74
N ASP A 20 26.63 -3.18 0.74
CA ASP A 20 26.74 -4.59 1.16
C ASP A 20 27.81 -5.33 0.35
N GLN A 21 27.80 -5.15 -0.97
CA GLN A 21 28.79 -5.78 -1.86
C GLN A 21 30.20 -5.21 -1.70
N LEU A 22 30.33 -3.89 -1.50
CA LEU A 22 31.63 -3.23 -1.36
C LEU A 22 32.35 -3.59 -0.05
N PHE A 23 31.58 -3.75 1.02
CA PHE A 23 32.11 -3.99 2.36
C PHE A 23 31.91 -5.43 2.85
N GLU A 24 31.40 -6.33 1.99
CA GLU A 24 31.14 -7.74 2.30
C GLU A 24 30.34 -7.93 3.60
N LEU A 25 29.26 -7.15 3.75
CA LEU A 25 28.47 -7.11 5.00
C LEU A 25 27.56 -8.33 5.18
N HIS A 26 27.35 -9.10 4.11
CA HIS A 26 26.50 -10.30 4.08
C HIS A 26 25.05 -10.02 4.52
N LEU A 27 24.51 -8.87 4.15
CA LEU A 27 23.14 -8.48 4.44
C LEU A 27 22.16 -9.34 3.65
N THR A 28 21.10 -9.79 4.32
CA THR A 28 19.97 -10.41 3.62
C THR A 28 19.15 -9.35 2.90
N LYS A 29 18.33 -9.77 1.93
CA LYS A 29 17.34 -8.88 1.29
C LYS A 29 16.40 -8.21 2.30
N PHE A 30 16.07 -8.92 3.39
CA PHE A 30 15.26 -8.37 4.48
C PHE A 30 16.00 -7.27 5.23
N ASP A 31 17.28 -7.46 5.52
CA ASP A 31 18.10 -6.43 6.17
C ASP A 31 18.16 -5.17 5.31
N ILE A 32 18.40 -5.31 4.01
CA ILE A 32 18.40 -4.19 3.06
C ILE A 32 17.05 -3.46 3.11
N ALA A 33 15.92 -4.17 2.99
CA ALA A 33 14.60 -3.55 3.02
C ALA A 33 14.33 -2.78 4.32
N LYS A 34 14.76 -3.33 5.47
CA LYS A 34 14.60 -2.71 6.79
C LYS A 34 15.53 -1.52 7.00
N ILE A 35 16.79 -1.60 6.56
CA ILE A 35 17.76 -0.51 6.65
C ILE A 35 17.27 0.68 5.82
N CYS A 36 16.82 0.44 4.58
CA CYS A 36 16.25 1.48 3.74
C CYS A 36 14.98 2.09 4.37
N GLN A 37 14.11 1.27 4.96
CA GLN A 37 12.96 1.77 5.73
C GLN A 37 13.36 2.72 6.86
N ILE A 38 14.39 2.34 7.62
CA ILE A 38 14.91 3.18 8.71
C ILE A 38 15.51 4.47 8.13
N ALA A 39 16.18 4.41 6.98
CA ALA A 39 16.74 5.57 6.32
C ALA A 39 15.64 6.57 5.91
N GLU A 40 14.58 6.11 5.25
CA GLU A 40 13.43 6.94 4.86
C GLU A 40 12.75 7.58 6.09
N HIS A 41 12.63 6.83 7.19
CA HIS A 41 12.04 7.34 8.45
C HIS A 41 12.89 8.38 9.16
N THR A 42 14.21 8.26 9.07
CA THR A 42 15.17 9.02 9.88
C THR A 42 15.70 10.24 9.12
N TYR A 43 15.97 10.09 7.82
CA TYR A 43 16.60 11.12 7.00
C TYR A 43 15.60 11.83 6.07
N ALA A 44 14.66 11.10 5.45
CA ALA A 44 13.60 11.71 4.64
C ALA A 44 12.41 12.21 5.48
N GLY A 45 12.25 11.67 6.70
CA GLY A 45 11.22 12.07 7.66
C GLY A 45 9.82 11.54 7.35
N VAL A 46 9.69 10.60 6.41
CA VAL A 46 8.40 10.01 6.00
C VAL A 46 8.23 8.66 6.68
N LYS A 47 7.14 8.47 7.45
CA LYS A 47 6.92 7.24 8.24
C LYS A 47 6.29 6.11 7.41
N VAL A 48 6.89 5.81 6.27
CA VAL A 48 6.43 4.82 5.28
C VAL A 48 6.30 3.39 5.85
N GLY A 49 5.48 2.57 5.19
CA GLY A 49 5.48 1.11 5.39
C GLY A 49 6.78 0.46 4.88
N ILE A 50 6.81 -0.87 4.83
CA ILE A 50 7.96 -1.62 4.27
C ILE A 50 7.79 -1.92 2.78
N MET A 51 6.58 -1.73 2.24
CA MET A 51 6.14 -2.24 0.94
C MET A 51 7.08 -1.86 -0.20
N ASP A 52 7.42 -0.59 -0.35
CA ASP A 52 8.23 -0.07 -1.47
C ASP A 52 9.63 -0.70 -1.50
N MET A 53 10.30 -0.72 -0.34
CA MET A 53 11.63 -1.30 -0.18
C MET A 53 11.57 -2.80 -0.40
N PHE A 54 10.53 -3.46 0.11
CA PHE A 54 10.30 -4.88 -0.08
C PHE A 54 10.10 -5.23 -1.56
N ALA A 55 9.25 -4.50 -2.27
CA ALA A 55 9.00 -4.70 -3.69
C ALA A 55 10.27 -4.48 -4.52
N SER A 56 11.09 -3.48 -4.16
CA SER A 56 12.36 -3.19 -4.84
C SER A 56 13.38 -4.33 -4.75
N VAL A 57 13.46 -5.04 -3.61
CA VAL A 57 14.48 -6.10 -3.40
C VAL A 57 13.98 -7.53 -3.67
N PHE A 58 12.67 -7.78 -3.51
CA PHE A 58 12.05 -9.08 -3.71
C PHE A 58 11.30 -9.22 -5.04
N GLY A 59 11.21 -8.14 -5.83
CA GLY A 59 10.54 -8.16 -7.13
C GLY A 59 11.02 -9.31 -8.02
N LYS A 60 10.05 -10.00 -8.62
CA LYS A 60 10.27 -11.11 -9.54
C LYS A 60 9.50 -10.87 -10.83
N LYS A 61 10.16 -11.14 -11.95
CA LYS A 61 9.57 -10.98 -13.28
C LYS A 61 8.23 -11.75 -13.37
N ASP A 62 7.20 -11.10 -13.93
CA ASP A 62 5.87 -11.65 -14.17
C ASP A 62 5.12 -12.12 -12.90
N HIS A 63 5.47 -11.60 -11.72
CA HIS A 63 4.82 -11.92 -10.45
C HIS A 63 4.47 -10.65 -9.67
N ALA A 64 3.33 -10.69 -8.98
CA ALA A 64 3.03 -9.80 -7.87
C ALA A 64 3.55 -10.41 -6.55
N LEU A 65 3.71 -9.59 -5.52
CA LEU A 65 4.11 -10.03 -4.18
C LEU A 65 2.96 -9.79 -3.21
N LYS A 66 2.41 -10.87 -2.64
CA LYS A 66 1.50 -10.79 -1.51
C LYS A 66 2.35 -10.78 -0.24
N LEU A 67 2.48 -9.61 0.38
CA LEU A 67 3.24 -9.41 1.61
C LEU A 67 2.31 -9.31 2.81
N ASP A 68 2.54 -10.16 3.81
CA ASP A 68 2.00 -9.99 5.14
C ASP A 68 2.85 -8.99 5.92
N CYS A 69 2.39 -7.74 6.07
CA CYS A 69 3.16 -6.70 6.75
C CYS A 69 3.34 -6.90 8.28
N ARG A 70 2.68 -7.90 8.89
CA ARG A 70 2.85 -8.23 10.31
C ARG A 70 3.93 -9.28 10.51
N SER A 71 3.78 -10.42 9.84
CA SER A 71 4.72 -11.55 9.96
C SER A 71 5.92 -11.39 9.03
N LEU A 72 5.82 -10.51 8.02
CA LEU A 72 6.76 -10.34 6.92
C LEU A 72 6.90 -11.59 6.01
N ASN A 73 6.03 -12.58 6.19
CA ASN A 73 5.89 -13.68 5.24
C ASN A 73 5.35 -13.13 3.92
N PHE A 74 5.83 -13.68 2.80
CA PHE A 74 5.37 -13.29 1.48
C PHE A 74 5.15 -14.49 0.57
N GLU A 75 4.30 -14.27 -0.41
CA GLU A 75 3.97 -15.23 -1.46
C GLU A 75 4.16 -14.54 -2.82
N GLU A 76 4.89 -15.19 -3.73
CA GLU A 76 4.96 -14.78 -5.12
C GLU A 76 3.71 -15.26 -5.85
N VAL A 77 2.93 -14.33 -6.38
CA VAL A 77 1.68 -14.64 -7.09
C VAL A 77 1.91 -14.38 -8.57
N PRO A 78 1.84 -15.40 -9.46
CA PRO A 78 1.98 -15.18 -10.89
C PRO A 78 0.98 -14.15 -11.40
N LEU A 79 1.45 -13.18 -12.16
CA LEU A 79 0.64 -12.11 -12.75
C LEU A 79 0.52 -12.35 -14.26
N VAL A 80 -0.45 -13.20 -14.63
CA VAL A 80 -0.66 -13.59 -16.02
C VAL A 80 -1.74 -12.69 -16.63
N LEU A 81 -1.31 -11.67 -17.38
CA LEU A 81 -2.20 -10.63 -17.89
C LEU A 81 -2.93 -10.98 -19.19
N GLU A 82 -2.83 -12.20 -19.74
CA GLU A 82 -3.40 -12.66 -21.03
C GLU A 82 -4.20 -11.62 -21.86
N GLY A 83 -3.52 -10.88 -22.75
CA GLY A 83 -4.16 -9.89 -23.64
C GLY A 83 -4.40 -8.50 -23.03
N TYR A 84 -4.21 -8.35 -21.73
CA TYR A 84 -4.22 -7.08 -21.00
C TYR A 84 -2.81 -6.51 -20.82
N LYS A 85 -2.75 -5.22 -20.51
CA LYS A 85 -1.53 -4.51 -20.11
C LYS A 85 -1.81 -3.66 -18.89
N ILE A 86 -0.80 -3.51 -18.02
CA ILE A 86 -0.85 -2.51 -16.94
C ILE A 86 -0.44 -1.17 -17.54
N LEU A 87 -1.28 -0.17 -17.36
CA LEU A 87 -1.02 1.21 -17.77
C LEU A 87 -0.84 2.06 -16.52
N LEU A 88 0.32 2.73 -16.43
CA LEU A 88 0.60 3.70 -15.38
C LEU A 88 0.32 5.10 -15.94
N LEU A 89 -0.63 5.80 -15.32
CA LEU A 89 -1.00 7.17 -15.68
C LEU A 89 -0.49 8.12 -14.60
N ASN A 90 0.44 9.00 -14.99
CA ASN A 90 0.99 10.02 -14.11
C ASN A 90 0.19 11.32 -14.28
N THR A 91 -0.42 11.81 -13.21
CA THR A 91 -1.18 13.08 -13.20
C THR A 91 -0.33 14.29 -13.57
N ASN A 92 0.99 14.20 -13.41
CA ASN A 92 1.97 15.29 -13.50
C ASN A 92 1.71 16.43 -12.50
N VAL A 93 0.84 16.23 -11.51
CA VAL A 93 0.59 17.20 -10.44
C VAL A 93 1.46 16.85 -9.24
N LYS A 94 2.09 17.87 -8.65
CA LYS A 94 2.88 17.73 -7.43
C LYS A 94 2.18 18.43 -6.28
N HIS A 95 1.76 17.68 -5.28
CA HIS A 95 1.24 18.24 -4.04
C HIS A 95 2.36 18.27 -2.99
N SER A 96 2.70 19.46 -2.50
CA SER A 96 3.72 19.68 -1.45
C SER A 96 3.35 19.10 -0.09
N LEU A 97 2.10 18.63 0.08
CA LEU A 97 1.51 18.18 1.35
C LEU A 97 1.48 16.66 1.54
N ALA A 98 2.01 15.87 0.59
CA ALA A 98 1.87 14.41 0.59
C ALA A 98 2.45 13.76 1.87
N SER A 99 3.58 14.24 2.38
CA SER A 99 4.20 13.71 3.60
C SER A 99 3.37 14.01 4.86
N THR A 100 2.80 15.22 4.98
CA THR A 100 1.94 15.60 6.11
C THR A 100 0.62 14.83 6.09
N ALA A 101 -0.01 14.70 4.92
CA ALA A 101 -1.25 13.96 4.75
C ALA A 101 -1.06 12.47 5.09
N TYR A 102 0.07 11.87 4.66
CA TYR A 102 0.42 10.49 4.98
C TYR A 102 0.54 10.27 6.50
N ASN A 103 1.34 11.10 7.18
CA ASN A 103 1.53 10.97 8.63
C ASN A 103 0.21 11.18 9.39
N LYS A 104 -0.63 12.13 8.95
CA LYS A 104 -1.97 12.34 9.51
C LYS A 104 -2.85 11.09 9.41
N ARG A 105 -2.87 10.38 8.27
CA ARG A 105 -3.64 9.14 8.12
C ARG A 105 -3.17 8.04 9.08
N ARG A 106 -1.86 7.96 9.31
CA ARG A 106 -1.27 7.03 10.28
C ARG A 106 -1.71 7.35 11.70
N GLU A 107 -1.71 8.63 12.07
CA GLU A 107 -2.19 9.10 13.38
C GLU A 107 -3.69 8.81 13.57
N GLU A 108 -4.52 9.08 12.55
CA GLU A 108 -5.96 8.77 12.56
C GLU A 108 -6.19 7.26 12.82
N CYS A 109 -5.47 6.39 12.10
CA CYS A 109 -5.58 4.94 12.30
C CYS A 109 -5.08 4.50 13.69
N ALA A 110 -3.99 5.09 14.19
CA ALA A 110 -3.44 4.79 15.50
C ALA A 110 -4.39 5.20 16.64
N ALA A 111 -5.09 6.33 16.49
CA ALA A 111 -6.10 6.77 17.42
C ALA A 111 -7.27 5.76 17.50
N GLY A 112 -7.75 5.25 16.37
CA GLY A 112 -8.79 4.21 16.36
C GLY A 112 -8.34 2.91 17.03
N VAL A 113 -7.09 2.48 16.81
CA VAL A 113 -6.50 1.34 17.52
C VAL A 113 -6.46 1.60 19.03
N ALA A 114 -6.06 2.79 19.46
CA ALA A 114 -5.98 3.13 20.88
C ALA A 114 -7.35 3.12 21.58
N MET A 115 -8.40 3.60 20.92
CA MET A 115 -9.77 3.56 21.44
C MET A 115 -10.25 2.12 21.68
N ILE A 116 -10.00 1.22 20.73
CA ILE A 116 -10.38 -0.19 20.85
C ILE A 116 -9.52 -0.89 21.90
N LYS A 117 -8.21 -0.59 21.92
CA LYS A 117 -7.26 -1.19 22.86
C LYS A 117 -7.60 -0.92 24.33
N ALA A 118 -8.26 0.20 24.63
CA ALA A 118 -8.76 0.50 25.97
C ALA A 118 -9.78 -0.52 26.50
N HIS A 119 -10.38 -1.31 25.60
CA HIS A 119 -11.34 -2.37 25.92
C HIS A 119 -10.86 -3.78 25.52
N HIS A 120 -9.83 -3.86 24.67
CA HIS A 120 -9.28 -5.09 24.08
C HIS A 120 -7.75 -5.01 24.08
N GLU A 121 -7.10 -5.41 25.18
CA GLU A 121 -5.64 -5.27 25.36
C GLU A 121 -4.81 -6.02 24.31
N GLU A 122 -5.36 -7.08 23.73
CA GLU A 122 -4.77 -7.89 22.67
C GLU A 122 -4.63 -7.14 21.32
N VAL A 123 -5.39 -6.06 21.13
CA VAL A 123 -5.37 -5.28 19.88
C VAL A 123 -4.10 -4.44 19.81
N SER A 124 -3.29 -4.72 18.80
CA SER A 124 -2.02 -4.00 18.55
C SER A 124 -2.04 -3.16 17.28
N SER A 125 -2.96 -3.48 16.36
CA SER A 125 -3.08 -2.87 15.04
C SER A 125 -4.49 -3.04 14.50
N LEU A 126 -4.84 -2.30 13.44
CA LEU A 126 -6.14 -2.46 12.76
C LEU A 126 -6.36 -3.86 12.18
N ARG A 127 -5.31 -4.68 12.05
CA ARG A 127 -5.44 -6.06 11.61
C ARG A 127 -5.97 -7.00 12.71
N ASP A 128 -5.92 -6.59 13.98
CA ASP A 128 -6.56 -7.31 15.08
C ASP A 128 -8.04 -6.91 15.25
N VAL A 129 -8.48 -5.87 14.53
CA VAL A 129 -9.78 -5.23 14.74
C VAL A 129 -10.83 -5.81 13.80
N THR A 130 -11.98 -6.19 14.36
CA THR A 130 -13.20 -6.52 13.61
C THR A 130 -14.08 -5.29 13.41
N ILE A 131 -15.00 -5.33 12.45
CA ILE A 131 -15.98 -4.25 12.24
C ILE A 131 -16.84 -4.04 13.49
N ASP A 132 -17.25 -5.12 14.18
CA ASP A 132 -18.03 -5.00 15.42
C ASP A 132 -17.28 -4.25 16.54
N MET A 133 -15.97 -4.49 16.68
CA MET A 133 -15.14 -3.72 17.62
C MET A 133 -15.08 -2.25 17.21
N LEU A 134 -14.93 -1.98 15.91
CA LEU A 134 -14.88 -0.63 15.38
C LEU A 134 -16.20 0.13 15.64
N ASP A 135 -17.33 -0.47 15.31
CA ASP A 135 -18.68 0.08 15.50
C ASP A 135 -18.99 0.40 16.96
N LYS A 136 -18.44 -0.41 17.88
CA LYS A 136 -18.71 -0.28 19.31
C LYS A 136 -17.85 0.77 20.01
N TYR A 137 -16.56 0.89 19.65
CA TYR A 137 -15.61 1.66 20.45
C TYR A 137 -15.03 2.89 19.75
N VAL A 138 -15.18 3.04 18.44
CA VAL A 138 -14.67 4.22 17.71
C VAL A 138 -15.82 5.17 17.41
N THR A 139 -15.93 6.22 18.21
CA THR A 139 -17.04 7.18 18.17
C THR A 139 -16.79 8.39 17.28
N ASP A 140 -15.52 8.72 17.00
CA ASP A 140 -15.17 9.78 16.07
C ASP A 140 -15.41 9.31 14.63
N ALA A 141 -16.31 9.99 13.92
CA ALA A 141 -16.75 9.60 12.58
C ALA A 141 -15.60 9.59 11.55
N LEU A 142 -14.64 10.51 11.67
CA LEU A 142 -13.50 10.59 10.76
C LEU A 142 -12.57 9.39 10.99
N ILE A 143 -12.19 9.14 12.25
CA ILE A 143 -11.33 8.01 12.62
C ILE A 143 -12.00 6.69 12.24
N TYR A 144 -13.29 6.54 12.55
CA TYR A 144 -14.09 5.37 12.17
C TYR A 144 -13.96 5.10 10.67
N LYS A 145 -14.19 6.12 9.83
CA LYS A 145 -14.11 6.03 8.37
C LYS A 145 -12.74 5.55 7.90
N ARG A 146 -11.65 6.12 8.44
CA ARG A 146 -10.26 5.72 8.09
C ARG A 146 -9.96 4.28 8.47
N CYS A 147 -10.31 3.89 9.71
CA CYS A 147 -10.06 2.55 10.21
C CYS A 147 -10.87 1.51 9.44
N ARG A 148 -12.15 1.80 9.16
CA ARG A 148 -13.04 0.94 8.37
C ARG A 148 -12.45 0.67 7.00
N PHE A 149 -12.02 1.72 6.29
CA PHE A 149 -11.37 1.56 4.98
C PHE A 149 -10.16 0.62 5.07
N VAL A 150 -9.25 0.80 6.03
CA VAL A 150 -8.04 -0.04 6.14
C VAL A 150 -8.38 -1.51 6.42
N ILE A 151 -9.39 -1.77 7.25
CA ILE A 151 -9.85 -3.14 7.55
C ILE A 151 -10.44 -3.79 6.29
N GLU A 152 -11.30 -3.07 5.57
CA GLU A 152 -11.92 -3.56 4.34
C GLU A 152 -10.90 -3.73 3.22
N GLU A 153 -9.90 -2.86 3.13
CA GLU A 153 -8.87 -2.91 2.10
C GLU A 153 -7.92 -4.09 2.29
N ASN A 154 -7.61 -4.48 3.53
CA ASN A 154 -6.89 -5.73 3.79
C ASN A 154 -7.67 -6.95 3.24
N ASN A 155 -8.98 -6.99 3.44
CA ASN A 155 -9.83 -8.06 2.88
C ASN A 155 -9.87 -8.00 1.35
N ARG A 156 -9.86 -6.80 0.77
CA ARG A 156 -9.82 -6.58 -0.68
C ARG A 156 -8.55 -7.13 -1.32
N VAL A 157 -7.40 -6.94 -0.68
CA VAL A 157 -6.11 -7.51 -1.12
C VAL A 157 -6.17 -9.03 -1.16
N HIS A 158 -6.77 -9.67 -0.16
CA HIS A 158 -6.98 -11.13 -0.18
C HIS A 158 -7.84 -11.57 -1.37
N GLN A 159 -8.94 -10.87 -1.65
CA GLN A 159 -9.80 -11.16 -2.81
C GLN A 159 -9.05 -10.95 -4.13
N ALA A 160 -8.28 -9.87 -4.27
CA ALA A 160 -7.47 -9.59 -5.45
C ALA A 160 -6.46 -10.72 -5.74
N VAL A 161 -5.82 -11.27 -4.71
CA VAL A 161 -4.93 -12.43 -4.87
C VAL A 161 -5.69 -13.66 -5.35
N GLU A 162 -6.87 -13.93 -4.82
CA GLU A 162 -7.67 -15.07 -5.27
C GLU A 162 -8.11 -14.94 -6.74
N TYR A 163 -8.43 -13.73 -7.20
CA TYR A 163 -8.69 -13.47 -8.62
C TYR A 163 -7.45 -13.68 -9.48
N MET A 164 -6.28 -13.18 -9.06
CA MET A 164 -5.01 -13.42 -9.77
C MET A 164 -4.70 -14.91 -9.90
N LYS A 165 -4.84 -15.68 -8.81
CA LYS A 165 -4.60 -17.14 -8.81
C LYS A 165 -5.55 -17.90 -9.74
N LYS A 166 -6.74 -17.38 -9.99
CA LYS A 166 -7.73 -17.96 -10.92
C LYS A 166 -7.57 -17.47 -12.36
N GLY A 167 -6.64 -16.55 -12.64
CA GLY A 167 -6.52 -15.89 -13.94
C GLY A 167 -7.66 -14.91 -14.25
N ASP A 168 -8.45 -14.53 -13.26
CA ASP A 168 -9.59 -13.62 -13.43
C ASP A 168 -9.12 -12.17 -13.34
N ILE A 169 -8.54 -11.70 -14.44
CA ILE A 169 -8.01 -10.33 -14.56
C ILE A 169 -9.13 -9.28 -14.48
N LYS A 170 -10.35 -9.62 -14.90
CA LYS A 170 -11.51 -8.73 -14.76
C LYS A 170 -11.89 -8.55 -13.30
N GLY A 171 -11.99 -9.63 -12.54
CA GLY A 171 -12.24 -9.59 -11.09
C GLY A 171 -11.16 -8.82 -10.33
N LEU A 172 -9.88 -8.97 -10.71
CA LEU A 172 -8.79 -8.13 -10.18
C LEU A 172 -9.05 -6.64 -10.45
N GLY A 173 -9.44 -6.27 -11.67
CA GLY A 173 -9.73 -4.89 -12.03
C GLY A 173 -10.90 -4.29 -11.28
N GLU A 174 -11.98 -5.06 -11.08
CA GLU A 174 -13.11 -4.64 -10.24
C GLU A 174 -12.65 -4.33 -8.80
N GLN A 175 -11.72 -5.11 -8.24
CA GLN A 175 -11.16 -4.78 -6.93
C GLN A 175 -10.28 -3.53 -6.96
N MET A 176 -9.52 -3.28 -8.03
CA MET A 176 -8.74 -2.04 -8.17
C MET A 176 -9.62 -0.78 -8.22
N PHE A 177 -10.74 -0.82 -8.95
CA PHE A 177 -11.70 0.30 -8.94
C PHE A 177 -12.34 0.52 -7.57
N ARG A 178 -12.70 -0.56 -6.86
CA ARG A 178 -13.24 -0.46 -5.49
C ARG A 178 -12.21 0.06 -4.48
N SER A 179 -10.95 -0.31 -4.66
CA SER A 179 -9.83 0.23 -3.89
C SER A 179 -9.71 1.74 -4.10
N HIS A 180 -9.72 2.19 -5.36
CA HIS A 180 -9.66 3.62 -5.68
C HIS A 180 -10.85 4.40 -5.11
N ASP A 181 -12.08 3.89 -5.26
CA ASP A 181 -13.28 4.52 -4.68
C ASP A 181 -13.14 4.71 -3.16
N GLY A 182 -12.65 3.68 -2.47
CA GLY A 182 -12.34 3.75 -1.04
C GLY A 182 -11.20 4.74 -0.74
N LEU A 183 -10.12 4.76 -1.50
CA LEU A 183 -9.02 5.72 -1.32
C LEU A 183 -9.47 7.17 -1.52
N SER A 184 -10.38 7.40 -2.47
CA SER A 184 -10.92 8.72 -2.78
C SER A 184 -11.95 9.18 -1.75
N LYS A 185 -12.99 8.36 -1.51
CA LYS A 185 -14.15 8.74 -0.69
C LYS A 185 -13.99 8.41 0.78
N GLU A 186 -13.37 7.28 1.13
CA GLU A 186 -13.30 6.77 2.50
C GLU A 186 -11.99 7.08 3.21
N TYR A 187 -10.86 6.99 2.50
CA TYR A 187 -9.54 7.32 3.03
C TYR A 187 -9.11 8.75 2.69
N GLU A 188 -9.74 9.38 1.69
CA GLU A 188 -9.49 10.76 1.24
C GLU A 188 -8.00 11.04 1.06
N VAL A 189 -7.35 10.21 0.25
CA VAL A 189 -5.97 10.37 -0.21
C VAL A 189 -5.85 10.52 -1.73
N SER A 190 -6.98 10.53 -2.44
CA SER A 190 -7.03 10.89 -3.87
C SER A 190 -7.06 12.41 -4.06
N CYS A 191 -7.10 12.83 -5.32
CA CYS A 191 -7.35 14.21 -5.72
C CYS A 191 -8.15 14.24 -7.03
N ARG A 192 -8.65 15.42 -7.40
CA ARG A 192 -9.45 15.61 -8.62
C ARG A 192 -8.76 15.07 -9.87
N GLU A 193 -7.45 15.26 -9.99
CA GLU A 193 -6.68 14.81 -11.15
C GLU A 193 -6.54 13.28 -11.18
N LEU A 194 -6.37 12.63 -10.03
CA LEU A 194 -6.37 11.16 -9.93
C LEU A 194 -7.75 10.59 -10.23
N ASP A 195 -8.80 11.14 -9.61
CA ASP A 195 -10.19 10.71 -9.81
C ASP A 195 -10.59 10.85 -11.30
N PHE A 196 -10.22 11.99 -11.92
CA PHE A 196 -10.46 12.21 -13.35
C PHE A 196 -9.80 11.13 -14.23
N LEU A 197 -8.55 10.73 -13.93
CA LEU A 197 -7.86 9.70 -14.70
C LEU A 197 -8.53 8.33 -14.55
N VAL A 198 -9.03 7.98 -13.35
CA VAL A 198 -9.79 6.73 -13.15
C VAL A 198 -11.10 6.76 -13.92
N ASP A 199 -11.87 7.84 -13.79
CA ASP A 199 -13.16 7.98 -14.48
C ASP A 199 -12.98 7.91 -16.01
N ALA A 200 -11.90 8.51 -16.53
CA ALA A 200 -11.56 8.49 -17.95
C ALA A 200 -11.21 7.11 -18.50
N VAL A 201 -10.91 6.13 -17.64
CA VAL A 201 -10.60 4.75 -18.05
C VAL A 201 -11.61 3.73 -17.53
N ALA A 202 -12.54 4.12 -16.65
CA ALA A 202 -13.53 3.22 -16.05
C ALA A 202 -14.47 2.56 -17.08
N PHE A 203 -14.69 3.19 -18.23
CA PHE A 203 -15.48 2.61 -19.33
C PHE A 203 -14.66 1.74 -20.28
N LEU A 204 -13.33 1.72 -20.15
CA LEU A 204 -12.46 0.89 -20.97
C LEU A 204 -12.44 -0.52 -20.39
N THR A 205 -12.91 -1.50 -21.16
CA THR A 205 -12.97 -2.93 -20.77
C THR A 205 -11.59 -3.57 -20.54
N ALA A 206 -10.49 -2.84 -20.69
CA ALA A 206 -9.11 -3.34 -20.65
C ALA A 206 -8.13 -2.45 -19.85
N ALA A 207 -8.61 -1.70 -18.85
CA ALA A 207 -7.76 -0.87 -18.00
C ALA A 207 -7.70 -1.40 -16.56
N LEU A 208 -6.49 -1.74 -16.11
CA LEU A 208 -6.15 -1.91 -14.69
C LEU A 208 -5.41 -0.63 -14.29
N SER A 209 -6.06 0.26 -13.54
CA SER A 209 -5.46 1.54 -13.15
C SER A 209 -4.61 1.39 -11.88
N PHE A 210 -3.29 1.39 -12.04
CA PHE A 210 -2.38 1.83 -10.98
C PHE A 210 -2.12 3.32 -11.20
N LEU A 211 -2.54 4.14 -10.24
CA LEU A 211 -2.26 5.57 -10.26
C LEU A 211 -1.15 5.90 -9.28
N ALA A 212 -0.23 6.74 -9.74
CA ALA A 212 0.95 7.18 -9.01
C ALA A 212 1.04 8.72 -9.06
#